data_AF-A0A7C5SB52-F1
#
_entry.id   AF-A0A7C5SB52-F1
#
_cell.length_a   1.000
_cell.length_b   1.000
_cell.length_c   1.000
_cell.angle_alpha   90.00
_cell.angle_beta   90.00
_cell.angle_gamma   90.00
#
_symmetry.space_group_name_H-M   'P 1'
#
loop_
_entity.id
_entity.type
_entity.pdbx_description
1 polymer ?
#
loop_
_entity_poly.entity_id
_entity_poly.type
_entity_poly.pdbx_seq_one_letter_code
_entity_poly.pdbx_strand_id
1 'polypeptide(L)'
;MAEEILEIVNEEGEILGEAPRSVIHGNNRLLHRVVHLIVVNRRGDILLQKRSRNKDVAPGRWDTSVGGHIGRGETVEEALRRE
;
A
#
# COMPACT_ATOMS: atom_id res chain seq x y z
N MET A 1 -0.83 -18.24 -2.04
CA MET A 1 -0.42 -17.40 -0.91
C MET A 1 -1.67 -17.05 -0.14
N ALA A 2 -1.62 -17.01 1.19
CA ALA A 2 -2.75 -16.52 1.97
C ALA A 2 -3.01 -15.05 1.61
N GLU A 3 -4.28 -14.66 1.56
CA GLU A 3 -4.67 -13.29 1.26
C GLU A 3 -4.31 -12.37 2.44
N GLU A 4 -3.87 -11.15 2.13
CA GLU A 4 -3.58 -10.14 3.13
C GLU A 4 -4.88 -9.63 3.79
N ILE A 5 -4.86 -9.52 5.11
CA ILE A 5 -5.92 -8.88 5.90
C ILE A 5 -5.47 -7.46 6.24
N LEU A 6 -6.29 -6.48 5.91
CA LEU A 6 -6.02 -5.06 6.12
C LEU A 6 -7.03 -4.45 7.07
N GLU A 7 -6.59 -3.42 7.79
CA GLU A 7 -7.46 -2.61 8.64
C GLU A 7 -8.23 -1.60 7.80
N ILE A 8 -9.55 -1.55 8.03
CA ILE A 8 -10.44 -0.51 7.50
C ILE A 8 -10.40 0.66 8.48
N VAL A 9 -10.24 1.87 7.96
CA VAL A 9 -10.17 3.09 8.77
C VAL A 9 -11.24 4.11 8.37
N ASN A 10 -11.51 5.08 9.23
CA ASN A 10 -12.19 6.33 8.85
C ASN A 10 -11.20 7.36 8.28
N GLU A 11 -11.68 8.57 7.97
CA GLU A 11 -10.88 9.65 7.41
C GLU A 11 -9.84 10.19 8.42
N GLU A 12 -10.11 10.04 9.71
CA GLU A 12 -9.22 10.37 10.81
C GLU A 12 -8.14 9.29 11.04
N GLY A 13 -8.22 8.16 10.35
CA GLY A 13 -7.27 7.04 10.46
C GLY A 13 -7.55 6.08 11.63
N GLU A 14 -8.69 6.21 12.30
CA GLU A 14 -9.14 5.32 13.37
C GLU A 14 -9.64 4.00 12.78
N ILE A 15 -9.29 2.88 13.44
CA ILE A 15 -9.63 1.54 12.96
C ILE A 15 -11.11 1.24 13.21
N LEU A 16 -11.84 0.89 12.15
CA LEU A 16 -13.25 0.51 12.19
C LEU A 16 -13.46 -1.01 12.10
N GLY A 17 -12.48 -1.74 11.58
CA GLY A 17 -12.57 -3.18 11.38
C GLY A 17 -11.46 -3.71 10.47
N GLU A 18 -11.65 -4.92 9.94
CA GLU A 18 -10.67 -5.62 9.13
C GLU A 18 -11.36 -6.34 7.96
N ALA A 19 -10.71 -6.43 6.82
CA ALA A 19 -11.18 -7.23 5.70
C ALA A 19 -10.03 -7.74 4.81
N PRO A 20 -10.26 -8.80 4.02
CA PRO A 20 -9.30 -9.23 3.01
C PRO A 20 -9.08 -8.15 1.95
N ARG A 21 -7.86 -8.07 1.43
CA ARG A 21 -7.46 -7.08 0.42
C ARG A 21 -8.38 -7.06 -0.81
N SER A 22 -8.84 -8.22 -1.29
CA SER A 22 -9.74 -8.31 -2.45
C SER A 22 -11.08 -7.65 -2.20
N VAL A 23 -11.59 -7.70 -0.96
CA VAL A 23 -12.85 -7.05 -0.56
C VAL A 23 -12.66 -5.54 -0.55
N ILE A 24 -11.56 -5.06 0.03
CA ILE A 24 -11.25 -3.63 0.12
C ILE A 24 -11.01 -3.04 -1.26
N HIS A 25 -10.21 -3.69 -2.12
CA HIS A 25 -9.94 -3.20 -3.48
C HIS A 25 -11.16 -3.32 -4.41
N GLY A 26 -12.15 -4.13 -4.04
CA GLY A 26 -13.45 -4.21 -4.72
C GLY A 26 -14.48 -3.17 -4.25
N ASN A 27 -14.19 -2.39 -3.21
CA ASN A 27 -15.14 -1.42 -2.63
C ASN A 27 -14.45 -0.10 -2.26
N ASN A 28 -14.61 0.91 -3.10
CA ASN A 28 -14.02 2.25 -2.93
C ASN A 28 -14.48 3.01 -1.66
N ARG A 29 -15.46 2.50 -0.92
CA ARG A 29 -15.86 3.10 0.37
C ARG A 29 -15.05 2.60 1.56
N LEU A 30 -14.26 1.53 1.39
CA LEU A 30 -13.43 0.97 2.44
C LEU A 30 -12.03 1.61 2.39
N LEU A 31 -11.85 2.66 3.20
CA LEU A 31 -10.54 3.28 3.38
C LEU A 31 -9.64 2.32 4.15
N HIS A 32 -8.38 2.28 3.75
CA HIS A 32 -7.36 1.43 4.35
C HIS A 32 -6.01 2.16 4.24
N ARG A 33 -5.10 1.84 5.16
CA ARG A 33 -3.82 2.55 5.25
C ARG A 33 -2.79 1.95 4.29
N VAL A 34 -2.01 2.83 3.68
CA VAL A 34 -0.92 2.49 2.76
C VAL A 34 0.33 3.26 3.14
N VAL A 35 1.48 2.75 2.73
CA VAL A 35 2.77 3.45 2.79
C VAL A 35 3.32 3.64 1.39
N HIS A 36 4.01 4.77 1.20
CA HIS A 36 4.79 5.05 0.01
C HIS A 36 6.17 5.53 0.44
N LEU A 37 7.21 4.99 -0.18
CA LEU A 37 8.59 5.41 0.02
C LEU A 37 9.17 5.96 -1.29
N ILE A 38 9.84 7.10 -1.18
CA ILE A 38 10.52 7.78 -2.29
C ILE A 38 12.02 7.72 -2.04
N VAL A 39 12.73 6.99 -2.89
CA VAL A 39 14.19 6.93 -2.89
C VAL A 39 14.73 8.04 -3.79
N VAL A 40 15.52 8.92 -3.19
CA VAL A 40 16.21 10.00 -3.89
C VAL A 40 17.70 9.73 -3.84
N ASN A 41 18.37 9.79 -4.99
CA ASN A 41 19.83 9.62 -5.05
C ASN A 41 20.56 10.93 -4.71
N ARG A 42 21.90 10.89 -4.60
CA ARG A 42 22.71 12.08 -4.24
C ARG A 42 22.66 13.23 -5.25
N ARG A 43 22.16 13.00 -6.48
CA ARG A 43 21.96 14.04 -7.50
C ARG A 43 20.55 14.66 -7.45
N GLY A 44 19.66 14.14 -6.61
CA GLY A 44 18.26 14.59 -6.54
C GLY A 44 17.32 13.83 -7.47
N ASP A 45 17.77 12.79 -8.18
CA ASP A 45 16.88 11.99 -9.03
C ASP A 45 16.00 11.06 -8.17
N ILE A 46 14.72 10.92 -8.55
CA ILE A 46 13.77 10.00 -7.91
C ILE A 46 13.77 8.66 -8.63
N LEU A 47 13.86 7.56 -7.86
CA LEU A 47 13.59 6.23 -8.37
C LEU A 47 12.07 6.03 -8.52
N LEU A 48 11.57 5.85 -9.74
CA LEU A 48 10.19 5.44 -9.97
C LEU A 48 10.13 3.94 -10.25
N GLN A 49 9.10 3.28 -9.74
CA GLN A 49 8.86 1.86 -10.03
C GLN A 49 7.90 1.74 -11.21
N LYS A 50 8.22 0.90 -12.20
CA LYS A 50 7.25 0.46 -13.20
C LYS A 50 6.56 -0.80 -12.70
N ARG A 51 5.26 -0.71 -12.42
CA ARG A 51 4.48 -1.81 -11.86
C ARG A 51 4.45 -3.01 -12.82
N SER A 52 4.54 -4.21 -12.26
CA SER A 52 4.38 -5.46 -13.03
C SER A 52 3.04 -5.48 -13.78
N ARG A 53 3.01 -6.15 -14.93
CA ARG A 53 1.77 -6.39 -15.69
C ARG A 53 0.79 -7.31 -14.96
N ASN A 54 1.26 -8.08 -13.98
CA ASN A 54 0.44 -9.02 -13.22
C ASN A 54 -0.21 -8.38 -11.98
N LYS A 55 -0.04 -7.08 -11.76
CA LYS A 55 -0.75 -6.37 -10.68
C LYS A 55 -2.22 -6.25 -11.05
N ASP A 56 -3.08 -6.52 -10.08
CA ASP A 56 -4.53 -6.34 -10.17
C ASP A 56 -4.92 -4.86 -10.24
N VAL A 57 -4.21 -3.99 -9.51
CA VAL A 57 -4.37 -2.54 -9.56
C VAL A 57 -3.26 -1.89 -10.39
N ALA A 58 -3.66 -1.10 -11.38
CA ALA A 58 -2.81 -0.26 -12.23
C ALA A 58 -1.59 -0.98 -12.89
N PRO A 59 -1.79 -2.11 -13.60
CA PRO A 59 -0.69 -2.86 -14.21
C PRO A 59 0.09 -2.05 -15.26
N GLY A 60 1.43 -2.09 -15.18
CA GLY A 60 2.33 -1.43 -16.14
C GLY A 60 2.45 0.09 -16.02
N ARG A 61 1.80 0.71 -15.03
CA ARG A 61 1.92 2.14 -14.73
C ARG A 61 3.20 2.45 -13.94
N TRP A 62 3.64 3.70 -13.98
CA TRP A 62 4.69 4.21 -13.10
C TRP A 62 4.09 4.58 -11.73
N ASP A 63 4.85 4.36 -10.68
CA ASP A 63 4.46 4.52 -9.28
C ASP A 63 5.64 5.06 -8.44
N THR A 64 5.41 5.28 -7.15
CA THR A 64 6.47 5.59 -6.16
C THR A 64 7.56 4.52 -6.15
N SER A 65 8.71 4.80 -5.51
CA SER A 65 9.83 3.84 -5.49
C SER A 65 9.41 2.50 -4.88
N VAL A 66 8.66 2.58 -3.78
CA VAL A 66 7.98 1.47 -3.11
C VAL A 66 6.61 1.95 -2.66
N GLY A 67 5.62 1.06 -2.70
CA GLY A 67 4.28 1.32 -2.18
C GLY A 67 3.60 0.01 -1.81
N GLY A 68 2.88 0.02 -0.70
CA GLY A 68 2.26 -1.17 -0.15
C GLY A 68 1.27 -0.86 0.96
N HIS A 69 0.72 -1.89 1.57
CA HIS A 69 -0.29 -1.78 2.61
C HIS A 69 0.33 -1.80 4.00
N ILE A 70 -0.30 -1.09 4.96
CA ILE A 70 0.00 -1.32 6.38
C ILE A 70 -0.84 -2.50 6.85
N GLY A 71 -0.17 -3.59 7.22
CA GLY A 71 -0.83 -4.80 7.71
C GLY A 71 -1.53 -4.58 9.06
N ARG A 72 -2.34 -5.56 9.45
CA ARG A 72 -3.00 -5.55 10.76
C ARG A 72 -1.98 -5.47 11.89
N GLY A 73 -2.14 -4.48 12.78
CA GLY A 73 -1.26 -4.23 13.92
C GLY A 73 0.16 -3.79 13.55
N GLU A 74 0.44 -3.55 12.27
CA GLU A 74 1.75 -3.10 11.80
C GLU A 74 1.91 -1.60 12.01
N THR A 75 3.07 -1.18 12.48
CA THR A 75 3.47 0.24 12.49
C THR A 75 3.82 0.72 11.08
N VAL A 76 3.87 2.05 10.89
CA VAL A 76 4.27 2.63 9.60
C VAL A 76 5.70 2.20 9.24
N GLU A 77 6.60 2.15 10.22
CA GLU A 77 8.00 1.78 10.05
C GLU A 77 8.19 0.32 9.68
N GLU A 78 7.42 -0.59 10.30
CA GLU A 78 7.44 -2.02 9.95
C GLU A 78 6.95 -2.23 8.51
N ALA A 79 5.84 -1.59 8.12
CA ALA A 79 5.31 -1.66 6.77
C ALA A 79 6.32 -1.14 5.73
N LEU A 80 6.94 0.02 5.99
CA LEU A 80 7.96 0.60 5.12
C LEU A 80 9.19 -0.28 4.96
N ARG A 81 9.55 -1.08 5.96
CA ARG A 81 10.72 -1.97 5.93
C ARG A 81 10.43 -3.30 5.24
N ARG A 82 9.18 -3.78 5.33
CA ARG A 82 8.71 -5.02 4.70
C ARG A 82 8.58 -4.89 3.19
N GLU A 83 8.00 -3.77 2.74
CA GLU A 83 7.73 -3.48 1.32
C GLU A 83 9.00 -3.07 0.54
#